data_AF-A0A970AZX6-F1
#
_entry.id   AF-A0A970AZX6-F1
#
_cell.length_a   1.000
_cell.length_b   1.000
_cell.length_c   1.000
_cell.angle_alpha   90.00
_cell.angle_beta   90.00
_cell.angle_gamma   90.00
#
_symmetry.space_group_name_H-M   'P 1'
#
loop_
_entity.id
_entity.type
_entity.pdbx_description
1 polymer ?
#
loop_
_entity_poly.entity_id
_entity_poly.type
_entity_poly.pdbx_seq_one_letter_code
_entity_poly.pdbx_strand_id
1 'polypeptide(L)'
;MKAGQDVEISLQAFPYQRFGTIRGTVRTVSSTVLGPNEVGFQGIRVDEPVFRIRVSLSRETVQAYGQNIPMQPGMLVSAEIVFDRRSLLRWLFDPIYAVGQRA
;
A
#
# COMPACT_ATOMS: atom_id res chain seq x y z
N MET A 1 3.03 6.29 10.22
CA MET A 1 1.97 5.40 9.72
C MET A 1 0.87 5.30 10.78
N LYS A 2 -0.41 5.46 10.44
CA LYS A 2 -1.52 5.52 11.41
C LYS A 2 -2.79 4.84 10.87
N ALA A 3 -3.69 4.47 11.77
CA ALA A 3 -5.02 4.01 11.40
C ALA A 3 -5.76 5.09 10.60
N GLY A 4 -6.59 4.67 9.65
CA GLY A 4 -7.35 5.53 8.74
C GLY A 4 -6.61 5.97 7.48
N GLN A 5 -5.34 5.58 7.29
CA GLN A 5 -4.65 5.85 6.02
C GLN A 5 -5.19 4.99 4.88
N ASP A 6 -5.25 5.59 3.69
CA ASP A 6 -5.56 4.88 2.45
C ASP A 6 -4.41 3.94 2.07
N VAL A 7 -4.77 2.80 1.52
CA VAL A 7 -3.84 1.78 1.01
C VAL A 7 -4.29 1.36 -0.38
N GLU A 8 -3.37 1.33 -1.33
CA GLU A 8 -3.58 0.76 -2.66
C GLU A 8 -2.96 -0.63 -2.69
N ILE A 9 -3.75 -1.64 -3.07
CA ILE A 9 -3.36 -3.06 -3.01
C ILE A 9 -3.39 -3.66 -4.41
N SER A 10 -2.30 -4.31 -4.82
CA SER A 10 -2.16 -5.00 -6.11
C SER A 10 -1.76 -6.47 -5.91
N LEU A 11 -2.09 -7.32 -6.88
CA LEU A 11 -1.70 -8.72 -6.87
C LEU A 11 -0.25 -8.87 -7.34
N GLN A 12 0.61 -9.59 -6.59
CA GLN A 12 2.00 -9.81 -7.00
C GLN A 12 2.13 -10.75 -8.20
N ALA A 13 1.18 -11.65 -8.40
CA ALA A 13 1.17 -12.59 -9.51
C ALA A 13 0.94 -11.91 -10.88
N PHE A 14 0.61 -10.62 -10.93
CA PHE A 14 0.22 -9.92 -12.15
C PHE A 14 0.82 -8.50 -12.20
N PRO A 15 1.44 -8.07 -13.33
CA PRO A 15 2.04 -6.73 -13.44
C PRO A 15 1.02 -5.59 -13.24
N TYR A 16 1.07 -4.90 -12.09
CA TYR A 16 0.11 -3.86 -11.66
C TYR A 16 -0.18 -2.76 -12.69
N GLN A 17 0.76 -2.49 -13.62
CA GLN A 17 0.62 -1.53 -14.71
C GLN A 17 -0.58 -1.78 -15.62
N ARG A 18 -1.20 -2.97 -15.59
CA ARG A 18 -2.37 -3.32 -16.42
C ARG A 18 -3.60 -3.82 -15.66
N PHE A 19 -3.51 -4.08 -14.35
CA PHE A 19 -4.52 -4.89 -13.63
C PHE A 19 -5.20 -4.20 -12.44
N GLY A 20 -5.00 -2.88 -12.29
CA GLY A 20 -5.69 -2.07 -11.29
C GLY A 20 -5.28 -2.39 -9.84
N THR A 21 -5.86 -1.65 -8.92
CA THR A 21 -5.63 -1.77 -7.48
C THR A 21 -6.95 -1.87 -6.74
N ILE A 22 -6.92 -2.48 -5.56
CA ILE A 22 -8.00 -2.42 -4.58
C ILE A 22 -7.64 -1.35 -3.55
N ARG A 23 -8.57 -0.44 -3.31
CA ARG A 23 -8.44 0.49 -2.19
C ARG A 23 -8.73 -0.23 -0.88
N GLY A 24 -7.95 0.06 0.12
CA GLY A 24 -8.20 -0.34 1.50
C GLY A 24 -7.90 0.80 2.47
N THR A 25 -8.24 0.58 3.72
CA THR A 25 -7.97 1.52 4.81
C THR A 25 -7.28 0.81 5.95
N VAL A 26 -6.19 1.40 6.47
CA VAL A 26 -5.48 0.85 7.63
C VAL A 26 -6.42 0.82 8.84
N ARG A 27 -6.74 -0.38 9.32
CA ARG A 27 -7.57 -0.58 10.52
C ARG A 27 -6.73 -0.51 11.78
N THR A 28 -5.61 -1.23 11.79
CA THR A 28 -4.71 -1.29 12.95
C THR A 28 -3.27 -1.44 12.51
N VAL A 29 -2.36 -0.77 13.23
CA VAL A 29 -0.91 -0.99 13.15
C VAL A 29 -0.51 -1.64 14.46
N SER A 30 0.07 -2.84 14.40
CA SER A 30 0.58 -3.52 15.59
C SER A 30 1.79 -2.76 16.15
N SER A 31 1.85 -2.61 17.47
CA SER A 31 3.03 -2.08 18.17
C SER A 31 4.11 -3.15 18.40
N THR A 32 3.75 -4.43 18.22
CA THR A 32 4.69 -5.54 18.32
C THR A 32 5.51 -5.67 17.04
N VAL A 33 6.82 -5.60 17.20
CA VAL A 33 7.81 -5.91 16.15
C VAL A 33 7.88 -7.42 15.97
N LEU A 34 7.88 -7.88 14.73
CA LEU A 34 8.11 -9.28 14.37
C LEU A 34 9.49 -9.40 13.75
N GLY A 35 10.36 -10.21 14.34
CA GLY A 35 11.63 -10.58 13.75
C GLY A 35 11.48 -11.53 12.56
N PRO A 36 12.55 -11.74 11.76
CA PRO A 36 12.56 -12.61 10.59
C PRO A 36 11.96 -14.01 10.82
N ASN A 37 12.23 -14.61 11.99
CA ASN A 37 11.79 -15.96 12.36
C ASN A 37 10.35 -16.02 12.87
N GLU A 38 9.72 -14.88 13.18
CA GLU A 38 8.35 -14.79 13.69
C GLU A 38 7.34 -14.58 12.55
N VAL A 39 7.82 -14.26 11.34
CA VAL A 39 6.99 -14.12 10.14
C VAL A 39 6.78 -15.50 9.49
N GLY A 40 5.80 -16.24 9.99
CA GLY A 40 5.48 -17.61 9.55
C GLY A 40 4.64 -17.73 8.27
N PHE A 41 4.81 -16.85 7.27
CA PHE A 41 4.04 -16.92 6.02
C PHE A 41 4.85 -17.61 4.91
N GLN A 42 4.33 -18.71 4.37
CA GLN A 42 4.96 -19.40 3.24
C GLN A 42 5.02 -18.47 2.01
N GLY A 43 6.20 -18.37 1.39
CA GLY A 43 6.42 -17.53 0.21
C GLY A 43 6.81 -16.08 0.49
N ILE A 44 6.85 -15.65 1.76
CA ILE A 44 7.34 -14.31 2.15
C ILE A 44 8.60 -14.48 2.98
N ARG A 45 9.72 -13.97 2.48
CA ARG A 45 10.97 -13.85 3.25
C ARG A 45 11.09 -12.43 3.75
N VAL A 46 11.40 -12.29 5.03
CA VAL A 46 11.59 -11.01 5.69
C VAL A 46 12.95 -11.06 6.37
N ASP A 47 13.88 -10.25 5.91
CA ASP A 47 15.25 -10.23 6.42
C ASP A 47 15.44 -9.23 7.58
N GLU A 48 14.48 -8.34 7.78
CA GLU A 48 14.53 -7.25 8.77
C GLU A 48 13.30 -7.27 9.68
N PRO A 49 13.36 -6.74 10.91
CA PRO A 49 12.18 -6.67 11.76
C PRO A 49 11.06 -5.81 11.16
N VAL A 50 9.83 -6.32 11.16
CA VAL A 50 8.67 -5.67 10.53
C VAL A 50 7.49 -5.51 11.49
N PHE A 51 6.61 -4.56 11.18
CA PHE A 51 5.34 -4.38 11.88
C PHE A 51 4.18 -4.99 11.10
N ARG A 52 3.28 -5.68 11.79
CA ARG A 52 2.05 -6.18 11.19
C ARG A 52 1.00 -5.08 11.09
N ILE A 53 0.39 -4.96 9.92
CA ILE A 53 -0.69 -4.00 9.64
C ILE A 53 -1.92 -4.78 9.21
N ARG A 54 -3.10 -4.39 9.71
CA ARG A 54 -4.39 -4.91 9.24
C ARG A 54 -5.09 -3.83 8.43
N VAL A 55 -5.43 -4.15 7.19
CA VAL A 55 -6.12 -3.26 6.26
C VAL A 55 -7.51 -3.83 5.99
N SER A 56 -8.54 -2.98 6.00
CA SER A 56 -9.87 -3.34 5.52
C SER A 56 -9.94 -3.06 4.02
N LEU A 57 -10.35 -4.03 3.22
CA LEU A 57 -10.56 -3.83 1.78
C LEU A 57 -11.88 -3.10 1.55
N SER A 58 -11.92 -2.19 0.59
CA SER A 58 -13.18 -1.54 0.15
C SER A 58 -14.08 -2.49 -0.65
N ARG A 59 -13.48 -3.52 -1.25
CA ARG A 59 -14.14 -4.57 -2.02
C ARG A 59 -13.35 -5.87 -1.92
N GLU A 60 -14.05 -6.99 -2.02
CA GLU A 60 -13.45 -8.33 -1.92
C GLU A 60 -13.01 -8.88 -3.29
N THR A 61 -13.07 -8.06 -4.35
CA THR A 61 -12.70 -8.43 -5.72
C THR A 61 -11.71 -7.45 -6.32
N VAL A 62 -10.80 -7.96 -7.13
CA VAL A 62 -9.89 -7.17 -7.97
C VAL A 62 -10.28 -7.32 -9.42
N GLN A 63 -10.23 -6.23 -10.18
CA GLN A 63 -10.51 -6.26 -11.62
C GLN A 63 -9.22 -6.57 -12.38
N ALA A 64 -9.04 -7.82 -12.81
CA ALA A 64 -7.88 -8.26 -13.57
C ALA A 64 -8.34 -9.01 -14.83
N TYR A 65 -7.66 -8.78 -15.96
CA TYR A 65 -8.02 -9.36 -17.28
C TYR A 65 -9.48 -9.11 -17.71
N GLY A 66 -10.04 -7.97 -17.32
CA GLY A 66 -11.46 -7.64 -17.60
C GLY A 66 -12.46 -8.47 -16.78
N GLN A 67 -11.99 -9.22 -15.78
CA GLN A 67 -12.81 -10.05 -14.90
C GLN A 67 -12.67 -9.61 -13.44
N ASN A 68 -13.71 -9.83 -12.64
CA ASN A 68 -13.65 -9.65 -11.20
C ASN A 68 -13.13 -10.93 -10.55
N ILE A 69 -11.88 -10.91 -10.09
CA ILE A 69 -11.25 -12.03 -9.39
C ILE A 69 -11.49 -11.84 -7.88
N PRO A 70 -12.07 -12.83 -7.18
CA PRO A 70 -12.24 -12.76 -5.73
C PRO A 70 -10.88 -12.85 -5.02
N MET A 71 -10.72 -12.06 -3.96
CA MET A 71 -9.56 -12.13 -3.08
C MET A 71 -9.66 -13.38 -2.22
N GLN A 72 -8.66 -14.26 -2.32
CA GLN A 72 -8.59 -15.50 -1.54
C GLN A 72 -7.49 -15.41 -0.47
N PRO A 73 -7.71 -16.00 0.72
CA PRO A 73 -6.65 -16.15 1.71
C PRO A 73 -5.43 -16.88 1.13
N GLY A 74 -4.24 -16.41 1.48
CA GLY A 74 -2.97 -16.98 1.00
C GLY A 74 -2.45 -16.39 -0.31
N MET A 75 -3.22 -15.52 -0.99
CA MET A 75 -2.72 -14.78 -2.14
C MET A 75 -1.61 -13.80 -1.73
N LEU A 76 -0.57 -13.72 -2.55
CA LEU A 76 0.49 -12.71 -2.39
C LEU A 76 0.06 -11.39 -3.02
N VAL A 77 0.18 -10.32 -2.23
CA VAL A 77 -0.23 -8.97 -2.61
C VAL A 77 0.87 -7.98 -2.26
N SER A 78 0.94 -6.91 -3.04
CA SER A 78 1.71 -5.72 -2.70
C SER A 78 0.73 -4.65 -2.22
N ALA A 79 1.09 -3.95 -1.14
CA ALA A 79 0.26 -2.91 -0.54
C ALA A 79 1.08 -1.64 -0.36
N GLU A 80 0.61 -0.54 -0.92
CA GLU A 80 1.24 0.78 -0.87
C GLU A 80 0.37 1.73 -0.05
N ILE A 81 0.94 2.32 1.00
CA ILE A 81 0.22 3.23 1.89
C ILE A 81 0.35 4.64 1.34
N VAL A 82 -0.78 5.31 1.14
CA VAL A 82 -0.81 6.69 0.66
C VAL A 82 -0.54 7.62 1.84
N PHE A 83 0.63 8.27 1.83
CA PHE A 83 1.02 9.22 2.88
C PHE A 83 0.52 10.64 2.61
N ASP A 84 0.55 11.07 1.35
CA ASP A 84 0.11 12.41 0.92
C ASP A 84 -0.43 12.34 -0.51
N ARG A 85 -1.36 13.23 -0.86
CA ARG A 85 -1.90 13.41 -2.21
C ARG A 85 -1.60 14.82 -2.66
N ARG A 86 -0.48 15.00 -3.38
CA ARG A 86 -0.08 16.29 -3.94
C ARG A 86 -0.50 16.41 -5.40
N SER A 87 -1.02 17.58 -5.77
CA SER A 87 -1.22 17.91 -7.18
C SER A 87 0.13 18.07 -7.88
N LEU A 88 0.30 17.41 -9.04
CA LEU A 88 1.50 17.55 -9.88
C LEU A 88 1.76 19.02 -10.24
N LEU A 89 0.69 19.77 -10.54
CA LEU A 89 0.79 21.19 -10.86
C LEU A 89 1.34 21.98 -9.67
N ARG A 90 0.86 21.69 -8.46
CA ARG A 90 1.36 22.32 -7.23
C ARG A 90 2.83 21.97 -6.98
N TRP A 91 3.20 20.70 -7.12
CA TRP A 91 4.59 20.24 -7.01
C TRP A 91 5.52 20.95 -8.00
N LEU A 92 5.08 21.19 -9.24
CA LEU A 92 5.87 21.88 -10.25
C LEU A 92 6.15 23.35 -9.89
N PHE A 93 5.22 24.02 -9.19
CA PHE A 93 5.35 25.43 -8.81
C PHE A 93 5.98 25.66 -7.43
N ASP A 94 6.03 24.65 -6.56
CA ASP A 94 6.75 24.68 -5.27
C ASP A 94 8.16 25.32 -5.36
N PRO A 95 9.04 24.99 -6.33
CA PRO A 95 10.37 25.60 -6.42
C PRO A 95 10.35 27.11 -6.70
N ILE A 96 9.33 27.64 -7.38
CA ILE A 96 9.22 29.09 -7.65
C ILE A 96 8.86 29.84 -6.36
N TYR A 97 7.96 29.28 -5.55
CA TYR A 97 7.61 29.87 -4.26
C TYR A 97 8.75 29.78 -3.24
N ALA A 98 9.62 28.77 -3.33
CA ALA A 98 10.79 28.63 -2.47
C ALA A 98 11.86 29.72 -2.67
N VAL A 99 11.91 30.34 -3.85
CA VAL A 99 12.85 31.43 -4.17
C VAL A 99 12.37 32.78 -3.62
N GLY A 100 11.06 32.98 -3.44
CA GLY A 100 10.49 34.23 -2.93
C GLY A 100 10.62 34.47 -1.42
N GLN A 101 11.05 33.47 -0.64
CA GLN A 101 11.28 33.59 0.82
C GLN A 101 12.75 33.91 1.20
N ARG A 102 13.60 34.18 0.21
CA ARG A 102 14.94 34.74 0.40
C ARG A 102 15.01 36.14 -0.23
N ALA A 103 14.26 37.08 0.32
CA ALA A 103 14.46 38.51 0.10
C ALA A 103 14.02 39.27 1.36
#